data_AF-A0A1T5GU43-F1
#
_entry.id   AF-A0A1T5GU43-F1
#
_cell.length_a   1.000
_cell.length_b   1.000
_cell.length_c   1.000
_cell.angle_alpha   90.00
_cell.angle_beta   90.00
_cell.angle_gamma   90.00
#
_symmetry.space_group_name_H-M   'P 1'
#
loop_
_entity.id
_entity.type
_entity.pdbx_description
1 polymer ?
#
loop_
_entity_poly.entity_id
_entity_poly.type
_entity_poly.pdbx_seq_one_letter_code
_entity_poly.pdbx_strand_id
1 'polypeptide(L)'
;MKGYTGDINPPIGSISGVFNFTIVPSPSALDLGNGNVNLSDSDYKAAYNGVTPPNYPKNSPFANFITAYKAPDSQNGNEYHLQFTQRNSNWLAAELTNSQYNASCSYLCSNAQIAGSTTLCSAENYSVQAGASSYNWSIIGGNSNISISGNGTPNITLSNIGAYNGLITLSVILGDGNSLCGTVTLTKNIWIGSPAISVDQIDNSNYYNDNEAHFFLSDYSGNPVNLNDQGITQIKWTKISSNPPTVRLFAMKNYPQAWAIGDNNSWYMEVKVEVTNACGTTEYVAAVSPPMSEPCKTYILAKSSSTENTYVVMYSPTDPCNGNKNSSNPFSSNNNTSNKVNDEFNIKVANSMGVIIIDKVSDSFDLSSYPTGTYIVNITKDSKVIINQTIVKY
;
A
#
# COMPACT_ATOMS: atom_id res chain seq x y z
N MET A 1 -26.16 31.13 37.62
CA MET A 1 -25.20 31.23 36.50
C MET A 1 -24.01 32.07 36.91
N LYS A 2 -22.85 31.46 37.18
CA LYS A 2 -21.58 32.18 37.17
C LYS A 2 -21.01 32.03 35.75
N GLY A 3 -21.06 33.11 34.98
CA GLY A 3 -20.58 33.14 33.61
C GLY A 3 -19.07 32.92 33.56
N TYR A 4 -18.63 32.15 32.57
CA TYR A 4 -17.23 32.04 32.18
C TYR A 4 -16.79 33.37 31.58
N THR A 5 -15.82 34.05 32.19
CA THR A 5 -15.24 35.32 31.71
C THR A 5 -13.95 35.08 30.92
N GLY A 6 -13.94 34.04 30.08
CA GLY A 6 -12.87 33.88 29.10
C GLY A 6 -12.97 34.99 28.07
N ASP A 7 -11.91 35.79 27.93
CA ASP A 7 -11.80 36.93 27.03
C ASP A 7 -12.30 36.61 25.62
N ILE A 8 -13.51 37.07 25.32
CA ILE A 8 -14.00 37.27 23.97
C ILE A 8 -14.00 38.77 23.73
N ASN A 9 -12.96 39.27 23.07
CA ASN A 9 -12.97 40.59 22.45
C ASN A 9 -13.61 40.46 21.06
N PRO A 10 -14.92 40.69 20.87
CA PRO A 10 -15.46 40.92 19.54
C PRO A 10 -15.05 42.32 19.05
N PRO A 11 -14.83 42.53 17.74
CA PRO A 11 -14.64 43.87 17.20
C PRO A 11 -15.92 44.69 17.46
N ILE A 12 -15.76 45.83 18.12
CA ILE A 12 -16.84 46.76 18.42
C ILE A 12 -17.30 47.43 17.13
N GLY A 13 -18.42 46.96 16.59
CA GLY A 13 -19.20 47.63 15.54
C GLY A 13 -20.61 47.88 16.05
N SER A 14 -20.95 49.14 16.32
CA SER A 14 -22.26 49.57 16.80
C SER A 14 -23.31 49.43 15.69
N ILE A 15 -24.38 48.67 15.95
CA ILE A 15 -25.61 48.71 15.15
C ILE A 15 -26.76 48.95 16.12
N SER A 16 -27.29 50.17 16.08
CA SER A 16 -28.50 50.57 16.80
C SER A 16 -29.71 50.14 15.99
N GLY A 17 -30.47 49.16 16.48
CA GLY A 17 -31.67 48.67 15.83
C GLY A 17 -32.07 47.27 16.29
N VAL A 18 -32.93 47.21 17.30
CA VAL A 18 -33.99 46.22 17.54
C VAL A 18 -33.65 44.73 17.32
N PHE A 19 -33.57 44.01 18.45
CA PHE A 19 -33.34 42.57 18.69
C PHE A 19 -31.99 42.00 18.27
N ASN A 20 -31.10 41.74 19.23
CA ASN A 20 -30.06 40.72 19.11
C ASN A 20 -29.76 40.15 20.50
N PHE A 21 -30.42 39.05 20.86
CA PHE A 21 -29.88 38.16 21.88
C PHE A 21 -28.55 37.63 21.32
N THR A 22 -27.43 37.98 21.95
CA THR A 22 -26.14 37.39 21.61
C THR A 22 -26.20 35.93 22.01
N ILE A 23 -26.45 35.04 21.04
CA ILE A 23 -26.24 33.61 21.25
C ILE A 23 -24.74 33.44 21.39
N VAL A 24 -24.27 33.26 22.62
CA VAL A 24 -22.88 32.88 22.88
C VAL A 24 -22.75 31.45 22.36
N PRO A 25 -21.96 31.18 21.30
CA PRO A 25 -21.71 29.83 20.84
C PRO A 25 -20.62 29.21 21.73
N SER A 26 -20.82 29.24 23.05
CA SER A 26 -19.99 28.44 23.94
C SER A 26 -20.65 27.06 24.05
N PRO A 27 -19.89 25.96 23.99
CA PRO A 27 -20.45 24.65 24.30
C PRO A 27 -21.12 24.69 25.67
N SER A 28 -22.45 24.55 25.66
CA SER A 28 -23.27 24.62 26.86
C SER A 28 -23.10 23.31 27.63
N ALA A 29 -22.30 23.33 28.70
CA ALA A 29 -22.40 22.33 29.76
C ALA A 29 -23.77 22.50 30.42
N LEU A 30 -24.70 21.57 30.17
CA LEU A 30 -26.07 21.57 30.65
C LEU A 30 -26.07 21.40 32.18
N ASP A 31 -25.93 22.53 32.88
CA ASP A 31 -25.85 22.66 34.35
C ASP A 31 -25.07 21.53 35.07
N LEU A 32 -23.88 21.19 34.53
CA LEU A 32 -23.09 20.07 35.05
C LEU A 32 -22.67 20.33 36.51
N GLY A 33 -22.96 19.39 37.39
CA GLY A 33 -22.66 19.47 38.82
C GLY A 33 -23.45 20.53 39.57
N ASN A 34 -24.63 20.91 39.07
CA ASN A 34 -25.57 21.87 39.70
C ASN A 34 -24.90 23.22 40.04
N GLY A 35 -23.93 23.65 39.23
CA GLY A 35 -23.15 24.86 39.47
C GLY A 35 -22.23 24.83 40.70
N ASN A 36 -22.07 23.68 41.36
CA ASN A 36 -21.28 23.51 42.59
C ASN A 36 -19.96 22.75 42.37
N VAL A 37 -19.66 22.36 41.14
CA VAL A 37 -18.43 21.64 40.76
C VAL A 37 -17.59 22.52 39.85
N ASN A 38 -16.27 22.54 40.09
CA ASN A 38 -15.34 23.18 39.18
C ASN A 38 -15.27 22.37 37.87
N LEU A 39 -15.63 23.00 36.76
CA LEU A 39 -15.55 22.43 35.42
C LEU A 39 -14.25 22.88 34.74
N SER A 40 -13.58 21.92 34.12
CA SER A 40 -12.41 22.13 33.27
C SER A 40 -12.81 22.37 31.81
N ASP A 41 -11.89 22.87 30.99
CA ASP A 41 -12.11 23.01 29.53
C ASP A 41 -12.52 21.67 28.86
N SER A 42 -11.95 20.55 29.32
CA SER A 42 -12.35 19.22 28.85
C SER A 42 -13.79 18.87 29.20
N ASP A 43 -14.34 19.36 30.32
CA ASP A 43 -15.74 19.11 30.70
C ASP A 43 -16.71 19.86 29.80
N TYR A 44 -16.36 21.09 29.38
CA TYR A 44 -17.15 21.85 28.42
C TYR A 44 -17.10 21.25 27.01
N LYS A 45 -16.03 20.51 26.67
CA LYS A 45 -15.86 19.84 25.38
C LYS A 45 -16.30 18.38 25.39
N ALA A 46 -16.69 17.84 26.55
CA ALA A 46 -17.13 16.46 26.66
C ALA A 46 -18.48 16.27 25.97
N ALA A 47 -18.56 15.28 25.08
CA ALA A 47 -19.81 14.89 24.45
C ALA A 47 -20.59 13.95 25.39
N TYR A 48 -21.87 14.23 25.58
CA TYR A 48 -22.82 13.38 26.31
C TYR A 48 -24.22 13.52 25.72
N ASN A 49 -25.14 12.64 26.11
CA ASN A 49 -26.56 12.69 25.72
C ASN A 49 -27.42 12.16 26.86
N GLY A 50 -28.75 12.20 26.70
CA GLY A 50 -29.69 11.75 27.73
C GLY A 50 -29.58 10.26 28.11
N VAL A 51 -28.95 9.42 27.28
CA VAL A 51 -28.75 7.98 27.55
C VAL A 51 -27.45 7.72 28.32
N THR A 52 -26.42 8.53 28.07
CA THR A 52 -25.13 8.47 28.78
C THR A 52 -24.79 9.84 29.38
N PRO A 53 -25.54 10.29 30.41
CA PRO A 53 -25.26 11.56 31.07
C PRO A 53 -23.91 11.49 31.81
N PRO A 54 -23.27 12.64 32.07
CA PRO A 54 -22.07 12.67 32.90
C PRO A 54 -22.35 12.11 34.31
N ASN A 55 -21.37 11.41 34.88
CA ASN A 55 -21.49 10.82 36.21
C ASN A 55 -21.30 11.88 37.32
N TYR A 56 -21.79 11.56 38.53
CA TYR A 56 -21.50 12.34 39.73
C TYR A 56 -19.98 12.54 39.92
N PRO A 57 -19.49 13.73 40.31
CA PRO A 57 -20.26 14.90 40.73
C PRO A 57 -20.66 15.85 39.58
N LYS A 58 -20.34 15.54 38.32
CA LYS A 58 -20.57 16.41 37.16
C LYS A 58 -21.88 16.10 36.43
N ASN A 59 -22.79 15.34 37.03
CA ASN A 59 -24.06 15.00 36.41
C ASN A 59 -24.94 16.23 36.20
N SER A 60 -25.81 16.16 35.20
CA SER A 60 -26.87 17.15 34.96
C SER A 60 -28.02 16.95 35.98
N PRO A 61 -28.71 18.03 36.43
CA PRO A 61 -29.91 17.94 37.26
C PRO A 61 -31.17 17.57 36.47
N PHE A 62 -31.11 17.62 35.13
CA PHE A 62 -32.27 17.37 34.29
C PHE A 62 -32.53 15.86 34.16
N ALA A 63 -33.76 15.45 34.44
CA ALA A 63 -34.19 14.04 34.31
C ALA A 63 -34.20 13.57 32.84
N ASN A 64 -34.50 14.47 31.91
CA ASN A 64 -34.43 14.22 30.47
C ASN A 64 -33.86 15.45 29.75
N PHE A 65 -33.04 15.22 28.73
CA PHE A 65 -32.49 16.27 27.89
C PHE A 65 -32.05 15.69 26.54
N ILE A 66 -32.07 16.55 25.52
CA ILE A 66 -31.55 16.24 24.20
C ILE A 66 -30.24 17.01 23.97
N THR A 67 -29.24 16.33 23.39
CA THR A 67 -28.07 16.98 22.81
C THR A 67 -28.18 16.94 21.29
N ALA A 68 -27.95 18.09 20.68
CA ALA A 68 -28.25 18.38 19.30
C ALA A 68 -27.01 18.09 18.43
N TYR A 69 -27.10 17.18 17.44
CA TYR A 69 -25.99 16.85 16.52
C TYR A 69 -26.40 17.09 15.07
N LYS A 70 -25.48 17.59 14.26
CA LYS A 70 -25.76 17.86 12.84
C LYS A 70 -25.85 16.53 12.09
N ALA A 71 -27.05 16.01 11.84
CA ALA A 71 -27.25 14.91 10.88
C ALA A 71 -27.14 15.43 9.43
N PRO A 72 -26.57 14.68 8.48
CA PRO A 72 -25.96 13.34 8.62
C PRO A 72 -24.48 13.36 9.07
N ASP A 73 -23.89 14.53 9.30
CA ASP A 73 -22.51 14.70 9.82
C ASP A 73 -22.41 14.39 11.34
N SER A 74 -22.97 13.26 11.77
CA SER A 74 -22.99 12.79 13.18
C SER A 74 -21.59 12.60 13.77
N GLN A 75 -20.56 12.67 12.94
CA GLN A 75 -19.19 12.36 13.31
C GLN A 75 -18.50 13.50 14.07
N ASN A 76 -18.87 14.79 13.90
CA ASN A 76 -18.09 15.90 14.50
C ASN A 76 -18.82 17.26 14.68
N GLY A 77 -20.16 17.32 14.69
CA GLY A 77 -20.86 18.62 14.77
C GLY A 77 -21.99 18.68 15.78
N ASN A 78 -21.92 19.63 16.73
CA ASN A 78 -23.11 20.14 17.41
C ASN A 78 -24.05 20.78 16.38
N GLU A 79 -25.36 20.71 16.58
CA GLU A 79 -26.31 21.50 15.77
C GLU A 79 -26.01 23.01 15.93
N TYR A 80 -26.40 23.81 14.95
CA TYR A 80 -26.43 25.26 15.13
C TYR A 80 -27.59 25.62 16.08
N HIS A 81 -27.28 26.11 17.28
CA HIS A 81 -28.28 26.45 18.31
C HIS A 81 -28.99 27.80 18.06
N LEU A 82 -29.24 28.17 16.81
CA LEU A 82 -29.95 29.42 16.45
C LEU A 82 -31.47 29.21 16.31
N GLN A 83 -31.92 27.95 16.21
CA GLN A 83 -33.32 27.59 16.03
C GLN A 83 -33.59 26.16 16.51
N PHE A 84 -34.85 25.85 16.82
CA PHE A 84 -35.26 24.45 17.01
C PHE A 84 -35.24 23.73 15.65
N THR A 85 -34.52 22.62 15.58
CA THR A 85 -34.62 21.67 14.48
C THR A 85 -35.87 20.81 14.64
N GLN A 86 -36.35 20.19 13.56
CA GLN A 86 -37.49 19.27 13.62
C GLN A 86 -37.30 18.19 14.70
N ARG A 87 -36.06 17.71 14.86
CA ARG A 87 -35.68 16.74 15.90
C ARG A 87 -35.89 17.30 17.30
N ASN A 88 -35.36 18.49 17.60
CA ASN A 88 -35.51 19.11 18.91
C ASN A 88 -36.98 19.49 19.19
N SER A 89 -37.73 19.92 18.16
CA SER A 89 -39.17 20.19 18.26
C SER A 89 -39.99 18.92 18.54
N ASN A 90 -39.68 17.81 17.85
CA ASN A 90 -40.37 16.53 18.07
C ASN A 90 -40.06 15.96 19.46
N TRP A 91 -38.81 16.03 19.91
CA TRP A 91 -38.45 15.65 21.28
C TRP A 91 -39.21 16.50 22.30
N LEU A 92 -39.25 17.82 22.13
CA LEU A 92 -39.97 18.72 23.05
C LEU A 92 -41.48 18.43 23.05
N ALA A 93 -42.09 18.24 21.88
CA ALA A 93 -43.50 17.88 21.77
C ALA A 93 -43.80 16.54 22.44
N ALA A 94 -42.88 15.57 22.31
CA ALA A 94 -43.02 14.27 22.95
C ALA A 94 -42.93 14.35 24.48
N GLU A 95 -41.95 15.11 24.99
CA GLU A 95 -41.80 15.39 26.42
C GLU A 95 -43.06 16.04 27.00
N LEU A 96 -43.61 17.05 26.32
CA LEU A 96 -44.84 17.73 26.75
C LEU A 96 -46.09 16.84 26.72
N THR A 97 -46.08 15.78 25.90
CA THR A 97 -47.20 14.85 25.75
C THR A 97 -47.01 13.53 26.49
N ASN A 98 -45.93 13.40 27.28
CA ASN A 98 -45.52 12.14 27.92
C ASN A 98 -45.42 10.97 26.93
N SER A 99 -45.03 11.25 25.69
CA SER A 99 -44.75 10.21 24.70
C SER A 99 -43.25 9.93 24.60
N GLN A 100 -42.88 8.69 24.29
CA GLN A 100 -41.47 8.32 24.15
C GLN A 100 -40.92 8.85 22.83
N TYR A 101 -39.88 9.69 22.91
CA TYR A 101 -39.08 10.07 21.76
C TYR A 101 -37.62 9.78 22.04
N ASN A 102 -37.08 8.75 21.37
CA ASN A 102 -35.67 8.43 21.46
C ASN A 102 -34.88 9.34 20.52
N ALA A 103 -34.32 10.42 21.06
CA ALA A 103 -33.46 11.32 20.31
C ALA A 103 -32.00 10.83 20.21
N SER A 104 -31.64 9.72 20.86
CA SER A 104 -30.26 9.28 21.00
C SER A 104 -29.71 8.66 19.72
N CYS A 105 -28.48 9.04 19.42
CA CYS A 105 -27.72 8.65 18.23
C CYS A 105 -26.35 8.10 18.61
N SER A 106 -26.21 7.69 19.88
CA SER A 106 -24.94 7.24 20.44
C SER A 106 -24.31 6.09 19.64
N TYR A 107 -25.14 5.31 18.94
CA TYR A 107 -24.70 4.22 18.08
C TYR A 107 -23.96 4.67 16.80
N LEU A 108 -24.01 5.96 16.44
CA LEU A 108 -23.31 6.57 15.29
C LEU A 108 -22.14 7.49 15.69
N CYS A 109 -21.78 7.57 16.98
CA CYS A 109 -20.76 8.49 17.46
C CYS A 109 -19.32 8.03 17.11
N SER A 110 -18.36 8.95 17.23
CA SER A 110 -17.00 8.95 16.61
C SER A 110 -16.08 7.74 16.84
N ASN A 111 -16.50 6.72 17.59
CA ASN A 111 -15.75 5.47 17.79
C ASN A 111 -16.52 4.22 17.37
N ALA A 112 -17.60 4.37 16.60
CA ALA A 112 -18.34 3.23 16.06
C ALA A 112 -17.41 2.41 15.15
N GLN A 113 -17.11 1.18 15.58
CA GLN A 113 -16.25 0.24 14.85
C GLN A 113 -16.85 -1.16 14.95
N ILE A 114 -16.50 -2.01 13.99
CA ILE A 114 -16.85 -3.43 14.06
C ILE A 114 -15.89 -4.12 15.05
N ALA A 115 -16.43 -4.57 16.17
CA ALA A 115 -15.73 -5.43 17.12
C ALA A 115 -15.65 -6.87 16.60
N GLY A 116 -14.55 -7.55 16.94
CA GLY A 116 -14.24 -8.90 16.47
C GLY A 116 -12.77 -9.05 16.06
N SER A 117 -12.36 -10.29 15.83
CA SER A 117 -11.01 -10.65 15.41
C SER A 117 -10.64 -10.04 14.05
N THR A 118 -9.36 -9.81 13.80
CA THR A 118 -8.83 -9.48 12.45
C THR A 118 -8.54 -10.73 11.62
N THR A 119 -8.68 -11.92 12.21
CA THR A 119 -8.46 -13.21 11.54
C THR A 119 -9.60 -14.18 11.85
N LEU A 120 -10.10 -14.88 10.84
CA LEU A 120 -11.17 -15.88 10.95
C LEU A 120 -10.70 -17.24 10.43
N CYS A 121 -10.76 -18.27 11.26
CA CYS A 121 -10.39 -19.63 10.86
C CYS A 121 -11.60 -20.45 10.42
N SER A 122 -12.65 -20.50 11.26
CA SER A 122 -13.88 -21.26 11.02
C SER A 122 -15.12 -20.39 11.16
N ALA A 123 -15.49 -19.97 12.37
CA ALA A 123 -16.61 -19.09 12.64
C ALA A 123 -16.30 -18.17 13.81
N GLU A 124 -16.61 -16.88 13.70
CA GLU A 124 -16.42 -15.89 14.76
C GLU A 124 -17.59 -14.91 14.83
N ASN A 125 -17.78 -14.34 16.02
CA ASN A 125 -18.79 -13.33 16.24
C ASN A 125 -18.24 -11.92 16.01
N TYR A 126 -19.00 -11.12 15.27
CA TYR A 126 -18.72 -9.71 15.05
C TYR A 126 -19.90 -8.87 15.52
N SER A 127 -19.61 -7.69 16.04
CA SER A 127 -20.65 -6.82 16.58
C SER A 127 -20.38 -5.35 16.36
N VAL A 128 -21.45 -4.58 16.37
CA VAL A 128 -21.45 -3.12 16.46
C VAL A 128 -22.32 -2.69 17.63
N GLN A 129 -22.24 -1.41 17.98
CA GLN A 129 -23.09 -0.85 19.02
C GLN A 129 -24.57 -1.01 18.67
N ALA A 130 -25.35 -1.56 19.60
CA ALA A 130 -26.80 -1.65 19.48
C ALA A 130 -27.46 -0.26 19.61
N GLY A 131 -28.60 -0.07 18.96
CA GLY A 131 -29.39 1.16 19.02
C GLY A 131 -29.91 1.64 17.67
N ALA A 132 -29.33 1.19 16.56
CA ALA A 132 -29.88 1.42 15.23
C ALA A 132 -31.17 0.61 15.00
N SER A 133 -32.06 1.14 14.16
CA SER A 133 -33.29 0.46 13.74
C SER A 133 -33.05 -0.58 12.64
N SER A 134 -31.96 -0.45 11.89
CA SER A 134 -31.58 -1.38 10.83
C SER A 134 -30.07 -1.64 10.84
N TYR A 135 -29.71 -2.88 10.48
CA TYR A 135 -28.35 -3.33 10.26
C TYR A 135 -28.34 -4.14 8.97
N ASN A 136 -27.49 -3.77 8.02
CA ASN A 136 -27.31 -4.51 6.79
C ASN A 136 -25.84 -4.88 6.63
N TRP A 137 -25.52 -6.12 6.98
CA TRP A 137 -24.19 -6.68 6.86
C TRP A 137 -23.95 -7.23 5.46
N SER A 138 -22.76 -7.00 4.94
CA SER A 138 -22.32 -7.45 3.62
C SER A 138 -20.82 -7.75 3.62
N ILE A 139 -20.40 -8.56 2.65
CA ILE A 139 -19.00 -8.92 2.45
C ILE A 139 -18.56 -8.37 1.10
N ILE A 140 -17.42 -7.68 1.09
CA ILE A 140 -16.75 -7.22 -0.12
C ILE A 140 -15.51 -8.11 -0.33
N GLY A 141 -15.48 -8.85 -1.43
CA GLY A 141 -14.50 -9.91 -1.71
C GLY A 141 -14.89 -11.26 -1.08
N GLY A 142 -14.47 -12.39 -1.68
CA GLY A 142 -14.64 -13.73 -1.09
C GLY A 142 -16.07 -14.30 -0.98
N ASN A 143 -17.06 -13.74 -1.67
CA ASN A 143 -18.50 -13.90 -1.34
C ASN A 143 -19.11 -15.31 -1.44
N SER A 144 -18.53 -16.26 -2.18
CA SER A 144 -19.13 -17.58 -2.36
C SER A 144 -18.76 -18.58 -1.25
N ASN A 145 -17.72 -18.27 -0.48
CA ASN A 145 -17.13 -19.21 0.49
C ASN A 145 -17.25 -18.73 1.93
N ILE A 146 -17.87 -17.56 2.15
CA ILE A 146 -18.10 -16.97 3.47
C ILE A 146 -19.60 -16.73 3.65
N SER A 147 -20.15 -17.07 4.82
CA SER A 147 -21.55 -16.84 5.16
C SER A 147 -21.71 -15.92 6.37
N ILE A 148 -22.80 -15.15 6.36
CA ILE A 148 -23.25 -14.32 7.49
C ILE A 148 -24.54 -14.93 8.01
N SER A 149 -24.60 -15.18 9.32
CA SER A 149 -25.85 -15.42 10.05
C SER A 149 -26.13 -14.28 11.03
N GLY A 150 -27.40 -13.97 11.28
CA GLY A 150 -27.82 -12.86 12.14
C GLY A 150 -27.88 -11.49 11.46
N ASN A 151 -27.85 -11.43 10.12
CA ASN A 151 -28.05 -10.18 9.38
C ASN A 151 -29.40 -9.54 9.76
N GLY A 152 -29.45 -8.21 9.83
CA GLY A 152 -30.57 -7.47 10.41
C GLY A 152 -30.41 -7.15 11.90
N THR A 153 -29.36 -7.62 12.57
CA THR A 153 -29.12 -7.40 14.00
C THR A 153 -27.72 -6.80 14.26
N PRO A 154 -27.44 -6.23 15.46
CA PRO A 154 -26.13 -5.67 15.78
C PRO A 154 -25.01 -6.71 15.95
N ASN A 155 -25.36 -8.01 15.99
CA ASN A 155 -24.41 -9.10 16.19
C ASN A 155 -24.57 -10.12 15.05
N ILE A 156 -23.47 -10.51 14.42
CA ILE A 156 -23.47 -11.55 13.41
C ILE A 156 -22.45 -12.63 13.75
N THR A 157 -22.66 -13.82 13.18
CA THR A 157 -21.61 -14.82 13.07
C THR A 157 -21.16 -14.87 11.62
N LEU A 158 -19.85 -14.71 11.41
CA LEU A 158 -19.20 -14.84 10.11
C LEU A 158 -18.52 -16.19 10.05
N SER A 159 -18.80 -16.98 9.01
CA SER A 159 -18.31 -18.37 8.90
C SER A 159 -17.60 -18.62 7.56
N ASN A 160 -16.44 -19.26 7.60
CA ASN A 160 -15.70 -19.78 6.45
C ASN A 160 -16.26 -21.16 6.06
N ILE A 161 -17.16 -21.20 5.08
CA ILE A 161 -17.87 -22.41 4.65
C ILE A 161 -17.20 -23.14 3.48
N GLY A 162 -16.30 -22.47 2.75
CA GLY A 162 -15.65 -23.00 1.55
C GLY A 162 -14.13 -23.17 1.65
N ALA A 163 -13.58 -23.21 2.87
CA ALA A 163 -12.13 -23.25 3.11
C ALA A 163 -11.37 -22.14 2.35
N TYR A 164 -11.96 -20.95 2.29
CA TYR A 164 -11.35 -19.80 1.64
C TYR A 164 -10.14 -19.30 2.45
N ASN A 165 -9.09 -18.90 1.74
CA ASN A 165 -7.94 -18.21 2.31
C ASN A 165 -7.76 -16.87 1.59
N GLY A 166 -7.72 -15.77 2.34
CA GLY A 166 -7.55 -14.45 1.74
C GLY A 166 -8.18 -13.32 2.55
N LEU A 167 -7.91 -12.09 2.11
CA LEU A 167 -8.46 -10.89 2.73
C LEU A 167 -9.89 -10.64 2.24
N ILE A 168 -10.77 -10.28 3.17
CA ILE A 168 -12.10 -9.73 2.87
C ILE A 168 -12.30 -8.41 3.62
N THR A 169 -13.28 -7.63 3.17
CA THR A 169 -13.79 -6.50 3.95
C THR A 169 -15.22 -6.79 4.39
N LEU A 170 -15.41 -6.91 5.70
CA LEU A 170 -16.74 -6.95 6.31
C LEU A 170 -17.28 -5.52 6.40
N SER A 171 -18.49 -5.31 5.90
CA SER A 171 -19.16 -4.02 5.87
C SER A 171 -20.52 -4.11 6.53
N VAL A 172 -20.89 -3.08 7.30
CA VAL A 172 -22.24 -2.93 7.84
C VAL A 172 -22.74 -1.52 7.63
N ILE A 173 -23.93 -1.42 7.05
CA ILE A 173 -24.70 -0.18 7.01
C ILE A 173 -25.69 -0.24 8.16
N LEU A 174 -25.54 0.65 9.14
CA LEU A 174 -26.46 0.77 10.27
C LEU A 174 -27.03 2.17 10.36
N GLY A 175 -28.28 2.28 10.81
CA GLY A 175 -28.96 3.56 10.90
C GLY A 175 -30.45 3.45 11.09
N ASP A 176 -31.12 4.48 10.59
CA ASP A 176 -32.58 4.60 10.61
C ASP A 176 -33.20 5.04 9.30
N GLY A 177 -32.48 4.81 8.20
CA GLY A 177 -32.95 5.18 6.86
C GLY A 177 -33.10 6.69 6.69
N ASN A 178 -32.27 7.48 7.38
CA ASN A 178 -32.31 8.95 7.38
C ASN A 178 -33.57 9.56 8.03
N SER A 179 -34.19 8.85 8.96
CA SER A 179 -35.38 9.35 9.65
C SER A 179 -35.05 10.28 10.83
N LEU A 180 -33.95 10.03 11.54
CA LEU A 180 -33.51 10.85 12.68
C LEU A 180 -31.99 11.05 12.72
N CYS A 181 -31.27 9.94 12.68
CA CYS A 181 -29.84 9.82 12.93
C CYS A 181 -29.02 9.69 11.65
N GLY A 182 -29.64 9.22 10.56
CA GLY A 182 -28.94 8.94 9.32
C GLY A 182 -28.52 7.48 9.21
N THR A 183 -27.60 7.22 8.29
CA THR A 183 -26.94 5.92 8.13
C THR A 183 -25.43 6.09 8.10
N VAL A 184 -24.71 5.19 8.76
CA VAL A 184 -23.25 5.09 8.66
C VAL A 184 -22.86 3.75 8.07
N THR A 185 -21.77 3.74 7.32
CA THR A 185 -21.13 2.51 6.85
C THR A 185 -19.86 2.30 7.65
N LEU A 186 -19.76 1.15 8.33
CA LEU A 186 -18.54 0.72 9.00
C LEU A 186 -17.91 -0.43 8.23
N THR A 187 -16.59 -0.46 8.18
CA THR A 187 -15.83 -1.50 7.47
C THR A 187 -14.71 -2.06 8.34
N LYS A 188 -14.40 -3.34 8.19
CA LYS A 188 -13.28 -4.01 8.85
C LYS A 188 -12.65 -5.02 7.89
N ASN A 189 -11.33 -4.95 7.74
CA ASN A 189 -10.57 -5.95 7.01
C ASN A 189 -10.33 -7.18 7.90
N ILE A 190 -10.56 -8.36 7.33
CA ILE A 190 -10.44 -9.64 8.05
C ILE A 190 -9.70 -10.61 7.12
N TRP A 191 -8.65 -11.23 7.63
CA TRP A 191 -7.99 -12.34 6.96
C TRP A 191 -8.70 -13.65 7.26
N ILE A 192 -9.02 -14.41 6.22
CA ILE A 192 -9.64 -15.72 6.35
C ILE A 192 -8.58 -16.79 6.18
N GLY A 193 -8.56 -17.76 7.09
CA GLY A 193 -7.78 -18.99 6.97
C GLY A 193 -6.28 -18.82 7.20
N SER A 194 -5.52 -19.80 6.72
CA SER A 194 -4.06 -19.86 6.84
C SER A 194 -3.39 -18.79 5.96
N PRO A 195 -2.11 -18.45 6.20
CA PRO A 195 -1.41 -17.47 5.38
C PRO A 195 -1.39 -17.87 3.91
N ALA A 196 -1.58 -16.92 2.99
CA ALA A 196 -1.49 -17.15 1.56
C ALA A 196 -0.24 -16.44 1.06
N ILE A 197 0.77 -17.24 0.72
CA ILE A 197 2.12 -16.79 0.45
C ILE A 197 2.69 -17.53 -0.77
N SER A 198 3.60 -16.85 -1.45
CA SER A 198 4.55 -17.35 -2.43
C SER A 198 5.95 -16.86 -2.08
N VAL A 199 6.95 -17.28 -2.84
CA VAL A 199 8.33 -16.81 -2.70
C VAL A 199 8.77 -16.27 -4.04
N ASP A 200 9.06 -14.98 -4.07
CA ASP A 200 9.59 -14.30 -5.24
C ASP A 200 11.07 -13.96 -5.06
N GLN A 201 11.80 -14.04 -6.17
CA GLN A 201 13.20 -13.70 -6.21
C GLN A 201 13.40 -12.26 -6.71
N ILE A 202 14.34 -11.55 -6.10
CA ILE A 202 14.74 -10.22 -6.53
C ILE A 202 15.66 -10.36 -7.75
N ASP A 203 15.20 -9.88 -8.90
CA ASP A 203 16.00 -9.81 -10.11
C ASP A 203 16.85 -8.52 -10.11
N ASN A 204 18.07 -8.62 -9.58
CA ASN A 204 19.04 -7.52 -9.54
C ASN A 204 20.41 -8.04 -9.95
N SER A 205 20.91 -7.54 -11.09
CA SER A 205 22.17 -7.96 -11.69
C SER A 205 23.40 -7.73 -10.79
N ASN A 206 23.31 -6.86 -9.78
CA ASN A 206 24.39 -6.69 -8.81
C ASN A 206 24.65 -7.97 -8.01
N TYR A 207 23.60 -8.75 -7.69
CA TYR A 207 23.74 -9.99 -6.92
C TYR A 207 24.43 -11.11 -7.70
N TYR A 208 24.46 -11.03 -9.04
CA TYR A 208 25.25 -11.95 -9.85
C TYR A 208 26.75 -11.83 -9.54
N ASN A 209 27.29 -10.63 -9.38
CA ASN A 209 28.72 -10.47 -9.12
C ASN A 209 29.14 -11.03 -7.75
N ASP A 210 28.20 -11.11 -6.82
CA ASP A 210 28.41 -11.62 -5.46
C ASP A 210 28.03 -13.10 -5.31
N ASN A 211 27.59 -13.76 -6.39
CA ASN A 211 27.08 -15.14 -6.38
C ASN A 211 25.85 -15.35 -5.48
N GLU A 212 25.03 -14.31 -5.32
CA GLU A 212 23.91 -14.26 -4.39
C GLU A 212 22.55 -14.36 -5.09
N ALA A 213 21.56 -14.90 -4.39
CA ALA A 213 20.14 -14.76 -4.72
C ALA A 213 19.39 -14.26 -3.49
N HIS A 214 18.65 -13.15 -3.65
CA HIS A 214 17.79 -12.58 -2.61
C HIS A 214 16.33 -12.85 -2.95
N PHE A 215 15.53 -13.19 -1.96
CA PHE A 215 14.13 -13.56 -2.15
C PHE A 215 13.28 -13.18 -0.94
N PHE A 216 11.98 -13.05 -1.16
CA PHE A 216 11.05 -12.54 -0.17
C PHE A 216 9.67 -13.21 -0.27
N LEU A 217 8.90 -13.11 0.82
CA LEU A 217 7.50 -13.52 0.84
C LEU A 217 6.65 -12.54 0.04
N SER A 218 5.91 -13.10 -0.91
CA SER A 218 5.02 -12.39 -1.81
C SER A 218 3.60 -12.95 -1.75
N ASP A 219 2.63 -12.16 -2.18
CA ASP A 219 1.28 -12.65 -2.48
C ASP A 219 1.26 -13.34 -3.86
N TYR A 220 0.11 -13.91 -4.24
CA TYR A 220 -0.02 -14.56 -5.56
C TYR A 220 0.06 -13.60 -6.76
N SER A 221 0.08 -12.28 -6.53
CA SER A 221 0.27 -11.26 -7.56
C SER A 221 1.72 -10.75 -7.63
N GLY A 222 2.61 -11.30 -6.80
CA GLY A 222 4.01 -10.96 -6.72
C GLY A 222 4.32 -9.69 -5.92
N ASN A 223 3.38 -9.21 -5.10
CA ASN A 223 3.61 -8.06 -4.22
C ASN A 223 4.11 -8.52 -2.85
N PRO A 224 4.94 -7.73 -2.14
CA PRO A 224 5.35 -8.05 -0.78
C PRO A 224 4.17 -8.30 0.15
N VAL A 225 4.21 -9.38 0.93
CA VAL A 225 3.13 -9.72 1.88
C VAL A 225 3.09 -8.69 3.02
N ASN A 226 1.90 -8.16 3.30
CA ASN A 226 1.64 -7.45 4.55
C ASN A 226 1.43 -8.44 5.70
N LEU A 227 2.42 -8.56 6.58
CA LEU A 227 2.41 -9.50 7.71
C LEU A 227 1.25 -9.26 8.68
N ASN A 228 0.87 -7.99 8.87
CA ASN A 228 -0.20 -7.61 9.80
C ASN A 228 -1.57 -8.01 9.27
N ASP A 229 -1.80 -7.87 7.96
CA ASP A 229 -3.08 -8.19 7.35
C ASP A 229 -3.41 -9.68 7.53
N GLN A 230 -2.42 -10.56 7.34
CA GLN A 230 -2.61 -12.01 7.47
C GLN A 230 -2.49 -12.53 8.93
N GLY A 231 -2.17 -11.66 9.89
CA GLY A 231 -1.92 -12.05 11.29
C GLY A 231 -0.73 -13.00 11.47
N ILE A 232 0.32 -12.85 10.65
CA ILE A 232 1.50 -13.73 10.67
C ILE A 232 2.30 -13.51 11.96
N THR A 233 2.58 -14.59 12.69
CA THR A 233 3.33 -14.58 13.95
C THR A 233 4.68 -15.29 13.85
N GLN A 234 4.85 -16.18 12.88
CA GLN A 234 6.09 -16.93 12.68
C GLN A 234 6.42 -17.10 11.20
N ILE A 235 7.70 -16.92 10.86
CA ILE A 235 8.28 -17.22 9.55
C ILE A 235 9.55 -18.02 9.76
N LYS A 236 9.67 -19.16 9.07
CA LYS A 236 10.85 -20.02 9.11
C LYS A 236 11.25 -20.47 7.71
N TRP A 237 12.46 -20.12 7.31
CA TRP A 237 13.09 -20.59 6.09
C TRP A 237 13.99 -21.78 6.38
N THR A 238 13.96 -22.79 5.51
CA THR A 238 14.76 -24.02 5.63
C THR A 238 15.33 -24.39 4.28
N LYS A 239 16.64 -24.65 4.22
CA LYS A 239 17.28 -25.24 3.03
C LYS A 239 16.86 -26.71 2.93
N ILE A 240 16.27 -27.11 1.80
CA ILE A 240 15.92 -28.51 1.51
C ILE A 240 17.10 -29.20 0.81
N SER A 241 17.52 -28.63 -0.32
CA SER A 241 18.55 -29.21 -1.19
C SER A 241 19.33 -28.09 -1.89
N SER A 242 20.54 -28.38 -2.38
CA SER A 242 21.27 -27.47 -3.26
C SER A 242 22.25 -28.20 -4.16
N ASN A 243 22.58 -27.59 -5.30
CA ASN A 243 23.69 -28.00 -6.15
C ASN A 243 24.53 -26.76 -6.50
N PRO A 244 25.83 -26.71 -6.13
CA PRO A 244 26.53 -27.70 -5.32
C PRO A 244 26.02 -27.75 -3.86
N PRO A 245 26.38 -28.78 -3.07
CA PRO A 245 25.98 -28.86 -1.66
C PRO A 245 26.49 -27.69 -0.79
N THR A 246 27.51 -26.96 -1.25
CA THR A 246 28.16 -25.85 -0.57
C THR A 246 27.34 -24.56 -0.51
N VAL A 247 26.23 -24.45 -1.26
CA VAL A 247 25.35 -23.28 -1.21
C VAL A 247 24.79 -23.08 0.20
N ARG A 248 24.80 -21.85 0.70
CA ARG A 248 24.36 -21.51 2.07
C ARG A 248 23.11 -20.64 2.02
N LEU A 249 22.15 -20.96 2.89
CA LEU A 249 20.97 -20.15 3.16
C LEU A 249 21.23 -19.23 4.36
N PHE A 250 20.90 -17.95 4.20
CA PHE A 250 20.91 -16.95 5.26
C PHE A 250 19.49 -16.43 5.44
N ALA A 251 18.90 -16.79 6.57
CA ALA A 251 17.55 -16.38 6.92
C ALA A 251 17.46 -16.03 8.40
N MET A 252 16.89 -14.88 8.70
CA MET A 252 16.58 -14.50 10.07
C MET A 252 15.22 -15.07 10.48
N LYS A 253 15.09 -15.43 11.75
CA LYS A 253 13.82 -15.90 12.30
C LYS A 253 12.78 -14.78 12.21
N ASN A 254 11.57 -15.11 11.76
CA ASN A 254 10.44 -14.17 11.65
C ASN A 254 10.70 -12.99 10.71
N TYR A 255 11.55 -13.19 9.69
CA TYR A 255 11.80 -12.18 8.65
C TYR A 255 11.22 -12.64 7.31
N PRO A 256 10.53 -11.75 6.57
CA PRO A 256 9.91 -12.09 5.29
C PRO A 256 10.92 -12.21 4.15
N GLN A 257 12.20 -11.93 4.41
CA GLN A 257 13.28 -11.93 3.43
C GLN A 257 14.38 -12.91 3.84
N ALA A 258 15.00 -13.52 2.84
CA ALA A 258 16.17 -14.37 3.00
C ALA A 258 17.05 -14.27 1.75
N TRP A 259 18.29 -14.74 1.87
CA TRP A 259 19.19 -14.80 0.74
C TRP A 259 20.05 -16.06 0.79
N ALA A 260 20.69 -16.36 -0.32
CA ALA A 260 21.58 -17.49 -0.45
C ALA A 260 22.79 -17.17 -1.30
N ILE A 261 23.88 -17.88 -1.04
CA ILE A 261 25.15 -17.68 -1.74
C ILE A 261 25.79 -19.02 -2.10
N GLY A 262 26.34 -19.09 -3.31
CA GLY A 262 27.18 -20.20 -3.77
C GLY A 262 28.62 -19.76 -4.04
N ASP A 263 29.48 -20.72 -4.40
CA ASP A 263 30.90 -20.45 -4.69
C ASP A 263 31.11 -19.74 -6.04
N ASN A 264 30.13 -19.82 -6.94
CA ASN A 264 30.08 -19.18 -8.26
C ASN A 264 28.62 -18.88 -8.63
N ASN A 265 28.32 -18.49 -9.87
CA ASN A 265 26.93 -18.24 -10.31
C ASN A 265 26.18 -19.47 -10.85
N SER A 266 26.81 -20.63 -10.85
CA SER A 266 26.25 -21.87 -11.38
C SER A 266 25.75 -22.74 -10.23
N TRP A 267 24.69 -22.27 -9.57
CA TRP A 267 24.02 -23.04 -8.52
C TRP A 267 22.52 -22.84 -8.49
N TYR A 268 21.84 -23.80 -7.87
CA TYR A 268 20.45 -23.67 -7.47
C TYR A 268 20.26 -24.26 -6.06
N MET A 269 19.23 -23.79 -5.37
CA MET A 269 18.85 -24.27 -4.05
C MET A 269 17.32 -24.36 -3.94
N GLU A 270 16.82 -25.44 -3.35
CA GLU A 270 15.42 -25.53 -2.94
C GLU A 270 15.27 -25.06 -1.49
N VAL A 271 14.38 -24.10 -1.29
CA VAL A 271 14.04 -23.55 0.03
C VAL A 271 12.60 -23.85 0.37
N LYS A 272 12.35 -24.23 1.63
CA LYS A 272 11.02 -24.29 2.22
C LYS A 272 10.82 -23.07 3.10
N VAL A 273 9.67 -22.41 2.99
CA VAL A 273 9.21 -21.44 3.96
C VAL A 273 7.96 -21.94 4.65
N GLU A 274 7.95 -21.84 5.99
CA GLU A 274 6.83 -22.16 6.86
C GLU A 274 6.35 -20.84 7.48
N VAL A 275 5.11 -20.46 7.19
CA VAL A 275 4.49 -19.21 7.67
C VAL A 275 3.26 -19.53 8.50
N THR A 276 3.20 -19.04 9.73
CA THR A 276 2.14 -19.38 10.70
C THR A 276 1.34 -18.15 11.10
N ASN A 277 0.00 -18.30 11.15
CA ASN A 277 -0.92 -17.39 11.82
C ASN A 277 -1.82 -18.17 12.80
N ALA A 278 -2.84 -17.51 13.36
CA ALA A 278 -3.78 -18.14 14.29
C ALA A 278 -4.58 -19.33 13.70
N CYS A 279 -4.70 -19.42 12.37
CA CYS A 279 -5.48 -20.45 11.69
C CYS A 279 -4.65 -21.66 11.20
N GLY A 280 -3.33 -21.54 11.21
CA GLY A 280 -2.45 -22.65 10.88
C GLY A 280 -1.13 -22.21 10.25
N THR A 281 -0.42 -23.19 9.70
CA THR A 281 0.85 -23.00 9.00
C THR A 281 0.68 -23.30 7.52
N THR A 282 1.14 -22.40 6.67
CA THR A 282 1.29 -22.62 5.24
C THR A 282 2.75 -22.90 4.92
N GLU A 283 2.99 -23.93 4.13
CA GLU A 283 4.31 -24.27 3.62
C GLU A 283 4.39 -23.96 2.12
N TYR A 284 5.52 -23.41 1.68
CA TYR A 284 5.81 -23.21 0.26
C TYR A 284 7.25 -23.59 -0.04
N VAL A 285 7.46 -24.27 -1.17
CA VAL A 285 8.78 -24.67 -1.64
C VAL A 285 9.09 -23.92 -2.93
N ALA A 286 10.25 -23.27 -2.98
CA ALA A 286 10.73 -22.53 -4.13
C ALA A 286 12.14 -22.95 -4.49
N ALA A 287 12.44 -22.92 -5.79
CA ALA A 287 13.80 -22.99 -6.28
C ALA A 287 14.34 -21.56 -6.45
N VAL A 288 15.54 -21.32 -5.93
CA VAL A 288 16.24 -20.04 -6.05
C VAL A 288 17.61 -20.27 -6.69
N SER A 289 18.04 -19.32 -7.51
CA SER A 289 19.33 -19.34 -8.21
C SER A 289 19.81 -17.90 -8.39
N PRO A 290 21.11 -17.61 -8.58
CA PRO A 290 21.57 -16.26 -8.89
C PRO A 290 20.78 -15.68 -10.07
N PRO A 291 20.47 -14.36 -10.05
CA PRO A 291 19.85 -13.72 -11.21
C PRO A 291 20.78 -13.86 -12.42
N MET A 292 20.26 -13.99 -13.62
CA MET A 292 21.12 -14.06 -14.80
C MET A 292 21.93 -12.77 -14.91
N SER A 293 23.24 -12.85 -15.21
CA SER A 293 23.96 -11.65 -15.61
C SER A 293 23.27 -11.10 -16.84
N GLU A 294 22.92 -9.81 -16.84
CA GLU A 294 22.57 -9.15 -18.10
C GLU A 294 23.66 -9.47 -19.12
N PRO A 295 23.33 -9.93 -20.35
CA PRO A 295 24.35 -10.22 -21.33
C PRO A 295 25.14 -8.94 -21.54
N CYS A 296 26.46 -8.98 -21.29
CA CYS A 296 27.39 -7.93 -21.62
C CYS A 296 27.36 -7.72 -23.15
N LYS A 297 26.42 -6.92 -23.65
CA LYS A 297 26.35 -6.55 -25.06
C LYS A 297 27.45 -5.56 -25.37
N THR A 298 28.63 -6.08 -25.64
CA THR A 298 29.75 -5.30 -26.15
C THR A 298 29.58 -5.16 -27.66
N TYR A 299 29.34 -3.94 -28.13
CA TYR A 299 29.29 -3.64 -29.56
C TYR A 299 30.69 -3.25 -30.04
N ILE A 300 31.09 -3.77 -31.19
CA ILE A 300 32.35 -3.43 -31.84
C ILE A 300 32.07 -2.88 -33.24
N LEU A 301 32.92 -1.96 -33.70
CA LEU A 301 32.91 -1.51 -35.08
C LEU A 301 33.92 -2.33 -35.86
N ALA A 302 33.48 -3.02 -36.90
CA ALA A 302 34.37 -3.77 -37.77
C ALA A 302 34.25 -3.31 -39.22
N LYS A 303 35.38 -3.43 -39.93
CA LYS A 303 35.45 -3.21 -41.36
C LYS A 303 34.88 -4.43 -42.10
N SER A 304 33.98 -4.21 -43.05
CA SER A 304 33.40 -5.27 -43.87
C SER A 304 34.48 -5.93 -44.74
N SER A 305 34.47 -7.25 -44.83
CA SER A 305 35.40 -8.01 -45.69
C SER A 305 35.07 -7.93 -47.18
N SER A 306 33.85 -7.55 -47.54
CA SER A 306 33.38 -7.49 -48.93
C SER A 306 33.57 -6.12 -49.61
N THR A 307 33.80 -5.06 -48.83
CA THR A 307 33.89 -3.68 -49.33
C THR A 307 34.89 -2.88 -48.51
N GLU A 308 35.89 -2.30 -49.19
CA GLU A 308 37.09 -1.72 -48.57
C GLU A 308 36.83 -0.46 -47.72
N ASN A 309 35.63 0.11 -47.73
CA ASN A 309 35.29 1.31 -46.97
C ASN A 309 33.97 1.22 -46.19
N THR A 310 33.38 0.02 -46.12
CA THR A 310 32.16 -0.21 -45.35
C THR A 310 32.50 -0.69 -43.95
N TYR A 311 31.82 -0.15 -42.96
CA TYR A 311 31.92 -0.52 -41.56
C TYR A 311 30.57 -1.00 -41.06
N VAL A 312 30.57 -2.03 -40.23
CA VAL A 312 29.38 -2.68 -39.68
C VAL A 312 29.52 -2.73 -38.16
N VAL A 313 28.43 -2.43 -37.46
CA VAL A 313 28.32 -2.63 -36.02
C VAL A 313 28.04 -4.11 -35.77
N MET A 314 28.95 -4.77 -35.05
CA MET A 314 28.80 -6.18 -34.70
C MET A 314 28.62 -6.34 -33.21
N TYR A 315 27.90 -7.38 -32.84
CA TYR A 315 27.88 -7.86 -31.47
C TYR A 315 29.10 -8.76 -31.27
N SER A 316 29.95 -8.38 -30.33
CA SER A 316 30.96 -9.28 -29.79
C SER A 316 30.35 -9.94 -28.56
N PRO A 317 30.01 -11.24 -28.58
CA PRO A 317 29.83 -11.97 -27.35
C PRO A 317 31.21 -12.02 -26.67
N THR A 318 31.51 -11.04 -25.83
CA THR A 318 32.52 -11.28 -24.80
C THR A 318 31.90 -12.32 -23.88
N ASP A 319 32.42 -13.54 -23.97
CA ASP A 319 32.15 -14.62 -23.02
C ASP A 319 32.29 -14.05 -21.59
N PRO A 320 31.24 -14.05 -20.75
CA PRO A 320 31.35 -13.57 -19.38
C PRO A 320 31.98 -14.61 -18.45
N CYS A 321 32.65 -15.65 -18.96
CA CYS A 321 33.22 -16.72 -18.14
C CYS A 321 34.73 -16.63 -17.89
N ASN A 322 35.41 -15.52 -18.20
CA ASN A 322 36.85 -15.40 -17.91
C ASN A 322 37.15 -14.37 -16.81
N GLY A 323 36.65 -14.65 -15.61
CA GLY A 323 37.09 -14.05 -14.36
C GLY A 323 38.48 -14.51 -13.89
N ASN A 324 39.37 -14.94 -14.79
CA ASN A 324 40.75 -15.20 -14.41
C ASN A 324 41.53 -13.88 -14.33
N LYS A 325 41.47 -13.26 -13.16
CA LYS A 325 42.57 -12.44 -12.65
C LYS A 325 43.82 -13.33 -12.67
N ASN A 326 44.71 -13.11 -13.65
CA ASN A 326 46.02 -13.75 -13.88
C ASN A 326 46.15 -14.63 -15.14
N SER A 327 45.71 -14.16 -16.32
CA SER A 327 46.37 -14.57 -17.55
C SER A 327 46.94 -13.36 -18.29
N SER A 328 48.27 -13.27 -18.27
CA SER A 328 49.04 -12.45 -19.20
C SER A 328 48.97 -13.07 -20.60
N ASN A 329 47.82 -12.95 -21.28
CA ASN A 329 47.67 -12.88 -22.74
C ASN A 329 46.17 -12.89 -23.12
N PRO A 330 45.62 -11.82 -23.71
CA PRO A 330 44.21 -11.79 -24.12
C PRO A 330 43.95 -12.36 -25.53
N PHE A 331 44.89 -13.09 -26.14
CA PHE A 331 44.73 -13.68 -27.47
C PHE A 331 44.92 -15.19 -27.44
N SER A 332 43.89 -15.94 -27.06
CA SER A 332 43.72 -17.34 -27.47
C SER A 332 42.36 -17.90 -27.05
N SER A 333 41.31 -17.57 -27.81
CA SER A 333 40.20 -18.49 -28.04
C SER A 333 39.64 -18.24 -29.44
N ASN A 334 39.97 -19.15 -30.35
CA ASN A 334 39.43 -19.22 -31.69
C ASN A 334 37.97 -19.68 -31.60
N ASN A 335 37.02 -18.74 -31.65
CA ASN A 335 35.68 -18.85 -32.27
C ASN A 335 34.88 -17.56 -32.04
N ASN A 336 35.39 -16.43 -32.54
CA ASN A 336 34.61 -15.19 -32.65
C ASN A 336 33.74 -15.26 -33.91
N THR A 337 32.60 -15.94 -33.85
CA THR A 337 31.51 -15.69 -34.79
C THR A 337 30.84 -14.38 -34.39
N SER A 338 31.42 -13.26 -34.82
CA SER A 338 30.77 -11.96 -34.78
C SER A 338 29.54 -12.02 -35.68
N ASN A 339 28.36 -12.15 -35.09
CA ASN A 339 27.13 -12.18 -35.85
C ASN A 339 26.71 -10.74 -36.18
N LYS A 340 26.28 -10.55 -37.43
CA LYS A 340 25.66 -9.29 -37.86
C LYS A 340 24.40 -9.06 -37.03
N VAL A 341 24.30 -7.89 -36.40
CA VAL A 341 23.16 -7.53 -35.56
C VAL A 341 22.11 -6.86 -36.45
N ASN A 342 20.88 -7.36 -36.45
CA ASN A 342 19.74 -6.72 -37.11
C ASN A 342 19.11 -5.63 -36.22
N ASP A 343 19.94 -4.87 -35.50
CA ASP A 343 19.50 -3.77 -34.64
C ASP A 343 19.75 -2.44 -35.35
N GLU A 344 18.89 -1.45 -35.07
CA GLU A 344 19.06 -0.09 -35.56
C GLU A 344 19.91 0.73 -34.59
N PHE A 345 20.98 1.37 -35.09
CA PHE A 345 21.86 2.25 -34.33
C PHE A 345 21.87 3.66 -34.92
N ASN A 346 21.97 4.67 -34.06
CA ASN A 346 22.18 6.04 -34.51
C ASN A 346 23.69 6.25 -34.74
N ILE A 347 24.09 6.32 -36.00
CA ILE A 347 25.50 6.44 -36.43
C ILE A 347 25.77 7.87 -36.86
N LYS A 348 26.75 8.50 -36.21
CA LYS A 348 27.31 9.80 -36.60
C LYS A 348 28.78 9.67 -36.95
N VAL A 349 29.16 10.12 -38.13
CA VAL A 349 30.56 10.16 -38.57
C VAL A 349 30.94 11.60 -38.89
N ALA A 350 32.00 12.09 -38.26
CA ALA A 350 32.58 13.39 -38.52
C ALA A 350 33.96 13.25 -39.17
N ASN A 351 34.30 14.17 -40.07
CA ASN A 351 35.67 14.27 -40.61
C ASN A 351 36.64 14.89 -39.57
N SER A 352 37.92 15.00 -39.92
CA SER A 352 38.97 15.59 -39.07
C SER A 352 38.73 17.05 -38.67
N MET A 353 37.84 17.76 -39.36
CA MET A 353 37.43 19.13 -39.03
C MET A 353 36.20 19.18 -38.11
N GLY A 354 35.66 18.03 -37.69
CA GLY A 354 34.47 17.94 -36.84
C GLY A 354 33.14 18.11 -37.57
N VAL A 355 33.15 18.16 -38.91
CA VAL A 355 31.91 18.26 -39.70
C VAL A 355 31.28 16.88 -39.82
N ILE A 356 30.01 16.75 -39.42
CA ILE A 356 29.23 15.51 -39.55
C ILE A 356 28.93 15.28 -41.03
N ILE A 357 29.43 14.17 -41.57
CA ILE A 357 29.25 13.77 -42.97
C ILE A 357 28.27 12.60 -43.11
N ILE A 358 28.03 11.85 -42.04
CA ILE A 358 27.02 10.77 -41.98
C ILE A 358 26.25 10.95 -40.67
N ASP A 359 24.92 11.01 -40.76
CA ASP A 359 23.99 10.96 -39.63
C ASP A 359 22.79 10.08 -40.06
N LYS A 360 22.72 8.85 -39.56
CA LYS A 360 21.66 7.91 -39.96
C LYS A 360 21.37 6.84 -38.93
N VAL A 361 20.18 6.24 -39.06
CA VAL A 361 19.77 5.04 -38.33
C VAL A 361 20.07 3.82 -39.20
N SER A 362 21.05 2.99 -38.82
CA SER A 362 21.48 1.81 -39.58
C SER A 362 22.40 0.91 -38.75
N ASP A 363 22.72 -0.29 -39.26
CA ASP A 363 23.70 -1.22 -38.68
C ASP A 363 25.11 -1.05 -39.27
N SER A 364 25.26 -0.19 -40.28
CA SER A 364 26.46 -0.07 -41.10
C SER A 364 26.57 1.30 -41.74
N PHE A 365 27.75 1.68 -42.21
CA PHE A 365 27.97 2.88 -43.01
C PHE A 365 29.14 2.69 -43.98
N ASP A 366 29.15 3.46 -45.07
CA ASP A 366 30.19 3.39 -46.10
C ASP A 366 30.87 4.75 -46.27
N LEU A 367 32.20 4.72 -46.30
CA LEU A 367 33.05 5.88 -46.51
C LEU A 367 33.60 5.99 -47.94
N SER A 368 33.21 5.10 -48.86
CA SER A 368 33.73 5.05 -50.24
C SER A 368 33.69 6.40 -50.96
N SER A 369 32.59 7.14 -50.83
CA SER A 369 32.35 8.45 -51.45
C SER A 369 33.08 9.64 -50.81
N TYR A 370 33.82 9.44 -49.72
CA TYR A 370 34.51 10.52 -48.99
C TYR A 370 36.04 10.47 -49.17
N PRO A 371 36.79 11.57 -49.02
CA PRO A 371 38.24 11.58 -49.21
C PRO A 371 39.01 10.64 -48.25
N THR A 372 40.24 10.27 -48.59
CA THR A 372 41.19 9.67 -47.65
C THR A 372 41.40 10.60 -46.45
N GLY A 373 41.45 10.06 -45.24
CA GLY A 373 41.58 10.87 -44.03
C GLY A 373 41.09 10.20 -42.74
N THR A 374 41.12 10.97 -41.66
CA THR A 374 40.68 10.53 -40.33
C THR A 374 39.23 10.90 -40.09
N TYR A 375 38.47 9.94 -39.55
CA TYR A 375 37.06 10.08 -39.22
C TYR A 375 36.79 9.70 -37.77
N ILE A 376 35.93 10.46 -37.11
CA ILE A 376 35.47 10.18 -35.74
C ILE A 376 34.06 9.60 -35.85
N VAL A 377 33.87 8.41 -35.33
CA VAL A 377 32.62 7.64 -35.39
C VAL A 377 32.03 7.59 -33.99
N ASN A 378 30.80 8.07 -33.85
CA ASN A 378 30.02 8.00 -32.63
C ASN A 378 28.72 7.24 -32.92
N ILE A 379 28.47 6.15 -32.18
CA ILE A 379 27.31 5.30 -32.37
C ILE A 379 26.56 5.22 -31.06
N THR A 380 25.27 5.53 -31.10
CA THR A 380 24.39 5.49 -29.93
C THR A 380 23.24 4.49 -30.11
N LYS A 381 22.87 3.84 -29.01
CA LYS A 381 21.70 2.98 -28.87
C LYS A 381 21.04 3.28 -27.55
N ASP A 382 19.71 3.38 -27.53
CA ASP A 382 18.92 3.69 -26.32
C ASP A 382 19.43 4.94 -25.57
N SER A 383 19.80 5.99 -26.34
CA SER A 383 20.37 7.24 -25.85
C SER A 383 21.73 7.14 -25.13
N LYS A 384 22.43 6.00 -25.23
CA LYS A 384 23.78 5.80 -24.70
C LYS A 384 24.79 5.66 -25.84
N VAL A 385 25.97 6.27 -25.69
CA VAL A 385 27.10 6.08 -26.61
C VAL A 385 27.69 4.69 -26.37
N ILE A 386 27.61 3.83 -27.39
CA ILE A 386 28.12 2.45 -27.33
C ILE A 386 29.46 2.30 -28.04
N ILE A 387 29.75 3.13 -29.04
CA ILE A 387 31.03 3.15 -29.76
C ILE A 387 31.43 4.61 -29.97
N ASN A 388 32.67 4.95 -29.61
CA ASN A 388 33.32 6.20 -29.96
C ASN A 388 34.75 5.87 -30.41
N GLN A 389 35.00 5.92 -31.73
CA GLN A 389 36.25 5.45 -32.30
C GLN A 389 36.74 6.38 -33.40
N THR A 390 38.06 6.54 -33.48
CA THR A 390 38.72 7.18 -34.62
C THR A 390 39.14 6.12 -35.61
N ILE A 391 38.73 6.28 -36.87
CA ILE A 391 39.11 5.38 -37.98
C ILE A 391 39.88 6.18 -39.03
N VAL A 392 40.81 5.51 -39.72
CA VAL A 392 41.60 6.09 -40.81
C VAL A 392 41.21 5.38 -42.09
N LYS A 393 40.70 6.15 -43.05
CA LYS A 393 40.56 5.71 -44.44
C LYS A 393 41.88 6.02 -45.14
N TYR A 394 42.49 4.99 -45.73
CA TYR A 394 43.69 5.11 -46.57
C TYR A 394 43.31 5.34 -48.02
#